data_AF-T1DX37-F1
#
_entry.id   AF-T1DX37-F1
#
_cell.length_a   1.000
_cell.length_b   1.000
_cell.length_c   1.000
_cell.angle_alpha   90.00
_cell.angle_beta   90.00
_cell.angle_gamma   90.00
#
_symmetry.space_group_name_H-M   'P 1'
#
loop_
_entity.id
_entity.type
_entity.pdbx_description
1 polymer ?
#
loop_
_entity_poly.entity_id
_entity_poly.type
_entity_poly.pdbx_seq_one_letter_code
_entity_poly.pdbx_strand_id
1 'polypeptide(L)'
;MQEFALPLSLEQKKQVKHKVSLGIPIAHPRSWMYRAFCFMLRFSNSRDNQEQNLKMRQAYREMVKVAAQNGWGDYRVAPTFQDDVMNAYSFNDYILRRFSEQLKDCIDPNGILAPGRGGI
;
A
#
# COMPACT_ATOMS: atom_id res chain seq x y z
N MET A 1 2.38 15.76 -17.96
CA MET A 1 3.28 16.55 -17.10
C MET A 1 2.60 16.70 -15.75
N GLN A 2 3.18 16.11 -14.71
CA GLN A 2 2.58 16.07 -13.38
C GLN A 2 2.97 17.37 -12.66
N GLU A 3 2.02 18.28 -12.46
CA GLU A 3 2.25 19.48 -11.66
C GLU A 3 2.33 19.09 -10.18
N PHE A 4 3.56 18.92 -9.71
CA PHE A 4 3.86 19.04 -8.29
C PHE A 4 3.64 20.51 -7.91
N ALA A 5 2.64 20.77 -7.08
CA ALA A 5 2.37 22.13 -6.59
C ALA A 5 3.65 22.73 -5.97
N LEU A 6 4.05 23.91 -6.45
CA LEU A 6 5.19 24.69 -5.97
C LEU A 6 5.14 24.89 -4.44
N PRO A 7 6.30 24.99 -3.75
CA PRO A 7 6.33 25.15 -2.30
C PRO A 7 5.60 26.43 -1.87
N LEU A 8 4.76 26.32 -0.84
CA LEU A 8 4.00 27.44 -0.26
C LEU A 8 4.89 28.66 0.05
N SER A 9 4.35 29.85 -0.17
CA SER A 9 5.00 31.11 0.16
C SER A 9 5.12 31.29 1.68
N LEU A 10 6.03 32.17 2.12
CA LEU A 10 6.31 32.41 3.54
C LEU A 10 5.07 32.91 4.31
N GLU A 11 4.21 33.70 3.66
CA GLU A 11 2.98 34.21 4.27
C GLU A 11 1.92 33.12 4.43
N GLN A 12 1.82 32.18 3.47
CA GLN A 12 0.93 31.02 3.58
C GLN A 12 1.33 30.10 4.73
N LYS A 13 2.64 29.93 4.98
CA LYS A 13 3.17 29.12 6.08
C LYS A 13 2.82 29.68 7.46
N LYS A 14 2.80 31.01 7.62
CA LYS A 14 2.45 31.68 8.88
C LYS A 14 0.97 31.57 9.24
N GLN A 15 0.10 31.40 8.24
CA GLN A 15 -1.34 31.26 8.43
C GLN A 15 -1.80 29.83 8.79
N VAL A 16 -0.89 28.84 8.74
CA VAL A 16 -1.19 27.46 9.14
C VAL A 16 -1.32 27.39 10.66
N LYS A 17 -2.54 27.59 11.16
CA LYS A 17 -2.87 27.43 12.58
C LYS A 17 -3.13 25.96 12.88
N HIS A 18 -2.34 25.42 13.82
CA HIS A 18 -2.21 24.02 14.21
C HIS A 18 -1.59 23.11 13.16
N LYS A 19 -0.74 22.19 13.64
CA LYS A 19 -0.02 21.14 12.91
C LYS A 19 -0.92 20.43 11.91
N VAL A 20 -1.10 21.01 10.74
CA VAL A 20 -1.32 20.25 9.52
C VAL A 20 -0.01 19.49 9.39
N SER A 21 -0.01 18.24 9.85
CA SER A 21 0.86 17.23 9.25
C SER A 21 0.75 17.52 7.77
N LEU A 22 1.81 18.11 7.20
CA LEU A 22 1.93 18.31 5.77
C LEU A 22 1.27 17.09 5.13
N GLY A 23 0.32 17.29 4.23
CA GLY A 23 -0.45 16.23 3.57
C GLY A 23 0.40 15.27 2.73
N ILE A 24 1.69 15.14 3.06
CA ILE A 24 2.54 14.00 2.79
C ILE A 24 1.83 12.78 3.38
N PRO A 25 1.34 11.85 2.55
CA PRO A 25 0.69 10.62 3.02
C PRO A 25 1.68 9.65 3.69
N ILE A 26 2.90 10.10 4.00
CA ILE A 26 4.01 9.32 4.53
C ILE A 26 4.19 9.71 6.00
N ALA A 27 3.72 8.86 6.92
CA ALA A 27 4.07 9.02 8.32
C ALA A 27 5.55 8.67 8.54
N HIS A 28 6.11 9.12 9.67
CA HIS A 28 7.49 8.83 10.05
C HIS A 28 7.81 7.33 9.90
N PRO A 29 8.93 6.96 9.25
CA PRO A 29 9.35 5.57 9.14
C PRO A 29 9.38 4.91 10.51
N ARG A 30 8.76 3.73 10.63
CA ARG A 30 8.79 2.96 11.87
C ARG A 30 9.82 1.86 11.79
N SER A 31 10.79 1.88 12.70
CA SER A 31 11.91 0.93 12.77
C SER A 31 11.62 -0.21 13.76
N TRP A 32 10.49 -0.89 13.60
CA TRP A 32 10.19 -2.10 14.41
C TRP A 32 11.17 -3.25 14.15
N MET A 33 11.96 -3.13 13.08
CA MET A 33 12.97 -4.09 12.65
C MET A 33 14.34 -3.41 12.74
N TYR A 34 15.35 -4.11 13.26
CA TYR A 34 16.67 -3.53 13.52
C TYR A 34 17.40 -3.01 12.27
N ARG A 35 17.08 -3.52 11.07
CA ARG A 35 17.77 -3.20 9.81
C ARG A 35 16.82 -2.75 8.70
N ALA A 36 15.55 -2.47 9.04
CA ALA A 36 14.55 -2.05 8.08
C ALA A 36 13.56 -1.09 8.75
N PHE A 37 12.93 -0.24 7.95
CA PHE A 37 11.86 0.62 8.40
C PHE A 37 10.64 0.45 7.49
N CYS A 38 9.46 0.65 8.04
CA CYS A 38 8.21 0.65 7.28
C CYS A 38 7.68 2.07 7.15
N PHE A 39 7.35 2.47 5.92
CA PHE A 39 6.55 3.66 5.70
C PHE A 39 5.09 3.34 6.02
N MET A 40 4.52 4.08 6.97
CA MET A 40 3.11 3.95 7.29
C MET A 40 2.34 4.97 6.44
N LEU A 41 1.75 4.49 5.35
CA LEU A 41 1.01 5.34 4.43
C LEU A 41 -0.46 5.40 4.81
N ARG A 42 -1.05 6.60 4.81
CA ARG A 42 -2.48 6.79 5.08
C ARG A 42 -3.20 7.22 3.81
N PHE A 43 -4.10 6.36 3.33
CA PHE A 43 -5.05 6.70 2.27
C PHE A 43 -6.36 7.12 2.91
N SER A 44 -6.87 8.29 2.53
CA SER A 44 -8.16 8.77 3.03
C SER A 44 -9.29 7.90 2.48
N ASN A 45 -10.26 7.55 3.32
CA ASN A 45 -11.50 6.92 2.89
C ASN A 45 -12.67 7.76 3.42
N SER A 46 -13.74 7.86 2.64
CA SER A 46 -14.97 8.58 2.98
C SER A 46 -16.15 7.60 3.02
N ARG A 47 -17.16 7.89 3.85
CA ARG A 47 -18.40 7.08 3.93
C ARG A 47 -19.43 7.47 2.88
N ASP A 48 -19.35 8.70 2.38
CA ASP A 48 -20.35 9.38 1.55
C ASP A 48 -19.84 9.74 0.15
N ASN A 49 -18.52 9.83 -0.04
CA ASN A 49 -17.88 10.21 -1.29
C ASN A 49 -17.23 8.99 -1.97
N GLN A 50 -17.99 8.35 -2.85
CA GLN A 50 -17.54 7.16 -3.59
C GLN A 50 -16.46 7.50 -4.63
N GLU A 51 -16.53 8.69 -5.24
CA GLU A 51 -15.55 9.13 -6.25
C GLU A 51 -14.16 9.30 -5.63
N GLN A 52 -14.08 9.90 -4.44
CA GLN A 52 -12.84 10.00 -3.67
C GLN A 52 -12.29 8.61 -3.36
N ASN A 53 -13.12 7.68 -2.88
CA ASN A 53 -12.68 6.31 -2.58
C ASN A 53 -12.14 5.60 -3.83
N LEU A 54 -12.76 5.80 -5.00
CA LEU A 54 -12.26 5.24 -6.25
C LEU A 54 -10.88 5.79 -6.60
N LYS A 55 -10.70 7.12 -6.54
CA LYS A 55 -9.39 7.77 -6.76
C LYS A 55 -8.33 7.26 -5.79
N MET A 56 -8.67 7.04 -4.52
CA MET A 56 -7.75 6.53 -3.50
C MET A 56 -7.36 5.06 -3.74
N ARG A 57 -8.29 4.21 -4.18
CA ARG A 57 -7.97 2.83 -4.59
C ARG A 57 -7.03 2.80 -5.79
N GLN A 58 -7.26 3.66 -6.79
CA GLN A 58 -6.37 3.77 -7.96
C GLN A 58 -4.99 4.26 -7.56
N ALA A 59 -4.92 5.29 -6.71
CA ALA A 59 -3.65 5.80 -6.19
C ALA A 59 -2.86 4.72 -5.41
N TYR A 60 -3.54 3.89 -4.61
CA TYR A 60 -2.89 2.78 -3.91
C TYR A 60 -2.28 1.77 -4.90
N ARG A 61 -3.03 1.35 -5.93
CA ARG A 61 -2.53 0.38 -6.91
C ARG A 61 -1.32 0.91 -7.70
N GLU A 62 -1.36 2.17 -8.11
CA GLU A 62 -0.19 2.79 -8.74
C GLU A 62 1.00 2.88 -7.77
N MET A 63 0.76 3.15 -6.49
CA MET A 63 1.81 3.16 -5.47
C MET A 63 2.46 1.78 -5.31
N VAL A 64 1.68 0.69 -5.25
CA VAL A 64 2.21 -0.69 -5.22
C VAL A 64 3.11 -0.97 -6.43
N LYS A 65 2.66 -0.58 -7.62
CA LYS A 65 3.42 -0.76 -8.86
C LYS A 65 4.74 0.01 -8.83
N VAL A 66 4.72 1.28 -8.42
CA VAL A 66 5.92 2.12 -8.30
C VAL A 66 6.87 1.58 -7.23
N ALA A 67 6.35 1.14 -6.08
CA ALA A 67 7.15 0.53 -5.02
C ALA A 67 7.87 -0.73 -5.53
N ALA A 68 7.15 -1.63 -6.21
CA ALA A 68 7.71 -2.85 -6.78
C ALA A 68 8.84 -2.55 -7.80
N GLN A 69 8.66 -1.54 -8.66
CA GLN A 69 9.68 -1.08 -9.62
C GLN A 69 10.96 -0.56 -8.94
N ASN A 70 10.86 -0.06 -7.70
CA ASN A 70 11.98 0.45 -6.91
C ASN A 70 12.53 -0.59 -5.90
N GLY A 71 12.04 -1.83 -5.95
CA GLY A 71 12.48 -2.90 -5.03
C GLY A 71 11.93 -2.79 -3.61
N TRP A 72 10.83 -2.05 -3.41
CA TRP A 72 10.15 -1.95 -2.12
C TRP A 72 8.89 -2.82 -2.10
N GLY A 73 8.71 -3.56 -1.00
CA GLY A 73 7.55 -4.44 -0.79
C GLY A 73 6.64 -3.93 0.32
N ASP A 74 5.34 -4.22 0.18
CA ASP A 74 4.35 -3.95 1.21
C ASP A 74 4.40 -5.04 2.30
N TYR A 75 4.65 -4.63 3.54
CA TYR A 75 4.61 -5.55 4.69
C TYR A 75 3.18 -6.03 5.00
N ARG A 76 2.16 -5.18 4.82
CA ARG A 76 0.76 -5.50 5.11
C ARG A 76 -0.19 -4.58 4.34
N VAL A 77 -1.29 -5.15 3.86
CA VAL A 77 -2.30 -4.43 3.08
C VAL A 77 -3.74 -4.81 3.44
N ALA A 78 -4.68 -3.93 3.11
CA ALA A 78 -6.12 -4.19 3.22
C ALA A 78 -6.57 -5.30 2.24
N PRO A 79 -7.65 -6.05 2.55
CA PRO A 79 -8.14 -7.17 1.72
C PRO A 79 -8.25 -6.86 0.23
N THR A 80 -8.76 -5.68 -0.12
CA THR A 80 -9.01 -5.26 -1.51
C THR A 80 -7.77 -5.17 -2.40
N PHE A 81 -6.56 -5.17 -1.83
CA PHE A 81 -5.31 -5.05 -2.59
C PHE A 81 -4.32 -6.19 -2.32
N GLN A 82 -4.77 -7.29 -1.68
CA GLN A 82 -3.88 -8.41 -1.37
C GLN A 82 -3.33 -9.06 -2.65
N ASP A 83 -4.15 -9.20 -3.69
CA ASP A 83 -3.72 -9.71 -4.99
C ASP A 83 -2.73 -8.76 -5.68
N ASP A 84 -3.00 -7.45 -5.64
CA ASP A 84 -2.11 -6.41 -6.18
C ASP A 84 -0.71 -6.50 -5.57
N VAL A 85 -0.64 -6.63 -4.24
CA VAL A 85 0.63 -6.75 -3.51
C VAL A 85 1.30 -8.09 -3.74
N MET A 86 0.56 -9.20 -3.70
CA MET A 86 1.12 -10.52 -3.96
C MET A 86 1.67 -10.62 -5.39
N ASN A 87 1.10 -9.88 -6.35
CA ASN A 87 1.60 -9.76 -7.73
C ASN A 87 2.94 -9.04 -7.83
N ALA A 88 3.30 -8.19 -6.87
CA ALA A 88 4.63 -7.59 -6.84
C ALA A 88 5.73 -8.60 -6.48
N TYR A 89 5.41 -9.68 -5.75
CA TYR A 89 6.34 -10.75 -5.37
C TYR A 89 6.51 -11.79 -6.48
N SER A 90 6.99 -11.36 -7.66
CA SER A 90 7.00 -12.14 -8.91
C SER A 90 8.31 -12.89 -9.20
N PHE A 91 9.29 -12.87 -8.30
CA PHE A 91 10.59 -13.51 -8.50
C PHE A 91 10.45 -14.99 -8.90
N ASN A 92 11.27 -15.40 -9.87
CA ASN A 92 11.32 -16.77 -10.41
C ASN A 92 9.93 -17.32 -10.77
N ASP A 93 9.19 -16.55 -11.57
CA ASP A 93 7.83 -16.89 -12.00
C ASP A 93 6.91 -17.17 -10.80
N TYR A 94 6.81 -16.18 -9.89
CA TYR A 94 5.95 -16.22 -8.72
C TYR A 94 6.17 -17.45 -7.80
N ILE A 95 7.44 -17.87 -7.60
CA ILE A 95 7.73 -19.10 -6.83
C ILE A 95 7.14 -19.09 -5.42
N LEU A 96 7.14 -17.92 -4.75
CA LEU A 96 6.57 -17.78 -3.40
C LEU A 96 5.06 -18.06 -3.39
N ARG A 97 4.33 -17.56 -4.40
CA ARG A 97 2.88 -17.78 -4.51
C ARG A 97 2.58 -19.25 -4.77
N ARG A 98 3.19 -19.83 -5.80
CA ARG A 98 2.95 -21.23 -6.18
C ARG A 98 3.23 -22.19 -5.04
N PHE A 99 4.32 -21.97 -4.30
CA PHE A 99 4.63 -22.75 -3.11
C PHE A 99 3.54 -22.61 -2.02
N SER A 100 3.07 -21.39 -1.79
CA SER A 100 2.04 -21.11 -0.79
C SER A 100 0.67 -21.69 -1.17
N GLU A 101 0.28 -21.60 -2.45
CA GLU A 101 -0.93 -22.22 -3.01
C GLU A 101 -0.86 -23.74 -2.88
N GLN A 102 0.27 -24.37 -3.26
CA GLN A 102 0.45 -25.80 -3.10
C GLN A 102 0.31 -26.26 -1.64
N LEU A 103 0.95 -25.54 -0.71
CA LEU A 103 0.82 -25.84 0.71
C LEU A 103 -0.64 -25.68 1.17
N LYS A 104 -1.31 -24.61 0.72
CA LYS A 104 -2.71 -24.30 1.04
C LYS A 104 -3.66 -25.39 0.55
N ASP A 105 -3.51 -25.83 -0.69
CA ASP A 105 -4.34 -26.88 -1.28
C ASP A 105 -4.12 -28.23 -0.60
N CYS A 106 -2.89 -28.53 -0.14
CA CYS A 106 -2.61 -29.74 0.63
C CYS A 106 -3.31 -29.75 2.01
N ILE A 107 -3.39 -28.60 2.69
CA ILE A 107 -3.99 -28.51 4.04
C ILE A 107 -5.49 -28.23 4.03
N ASP A 108 -5.99 -27.58 2.97
CA ASP A 108 -7.41 -27.19 2.82
C ASP A 108 -7.90 -27.52 1.39
N PRO A 109 -8.10 -28.82 1.07
CA PRO A 109 -8.45 -29.25 -0.29
C PRO A 109 -9.79 -28.71 -0.79
N ASN A 110 -10.66 -28.23 0.11
CA ASN A 110 -11.97 -27.67 -0.21
C ASN A 110 -11.96 -26.12 -0.23
N GLY A 111 -10.83 -25.49 0.08
CA GLY A 111 -10.68 -24.02 0.05
C GLY A 111 -11.58 -23.26 1.05
N ILE A 112 -11.88 -23.84 2.21
CA ILE A 112 -12.85 -23.27 3.16
C ILE A 112 -12.22 -22.15 4.02
N LEU A 113 -10.94 -22.29 4.36
CA LEU A 113 -10.27 -21.42 5.32
C LEU A 113 -9.74 -20.15 4.64
N ALA A 114 -10.58 -19.11 4.63
CA ALA A 114 -10.25 -17.75 4.21
C ALA A 114 -9.59 -17.65 2.82
N PRO A 115 -10.27 -18.10 1.74
CA PRO A 115 -9.75 -17.99 0.38
C PRO A 115 -9.45 -16.53 -0.01
N GLY A 116 -8.33 -16.30 -0.69
CA GLY A 116 -7.84 -14.97 -1.09
C GLY A 116 -7.02 -14.25 -0.02
N ARG A 117 -6.86 -14.82 1.18
CA ARG A 117 -6.08 -14.19 2.24
C ARG A 117 -4.59 -14.23 1.91
N GLY A 118 -4.03 -13.05 1.68
CA GLY A 118 -2.64 -12.85 1.27
C GLY A 118 -2.45 -12.93 -0.24
N GLY A 119 -3.54 -12.96 -1.01
CA GLY A 119 -3.50 -13.26 -2.45
C GLY A 119 -3.17 -14.72 -2.74
N ILE A 120 -3.55 -15.62 -1.81
CA ILE A 120 -3.45 -17.08 -1.88
C ILE A 120 -4.87 -17.65 -1.81
#